data_AF-A0A8S3BYT0-F1
#
_entry.id   AF-A0A8S3BYT0-F1
#
_cell.length_a   1.000
_cell.length_b   1.000
_cell.length_c   1.000
_cell.angle_alpha   90.00
_cell.angle_beta   90.00
_cell.angle_gamma   90.00
#
_symmetry.space_group_name_H-M   'P 1'
#
loop_
_entity.id
_entity.type
_entity.pdbx_description
1 polymer ?
#
loop_
_entity_poly.entity_id
_entity_poly.type
_entity_poly.pdbx_seq_one_letter_code
_entity_poly.pdbx_strand_id
1 'polypeptide(L)' 'MLEDAGLIKSGTVLLADNVIFPGAPDYLEYIRNNPNYTTTFHEAKLEYREDIRDGIEISI' A
#
# COMPACT_ATOMS: atom_id res chain seq x y z
N MET A 1 -14.20 7.52 1.63
CA MET A 1 -13.13 6.49 1.65
C MET A 1 -13.75 5.17 2.13
N LEU A 2 -13.05 4.03 2.06
CA LEU A 2 -13.63 2.74 2.49
C LEU A 2 -13.90 2.71 4.00
N GLU A 3 -13.14 3.51 4.74
CA GLU A 3 -13.25 3.84 6.15
C GLU A 3 -14.61 4.49 6.45
N ASP A 4 -14.99 5.52 5.68
CA ASP A 4 -16.29 6.22 5.84
C ASP A 4 -17.49 5.30 5.55
N ALA A 5 -17.30 4.31 4.68
CA ALA A 5 -18.31 3.30 4.38
C ALA A 5 -18.39 2.19 5.45
N GLY A 6 -17.52 2.22 6.48
CA GLY A 6 -17.47 1.22 7.55
C GLY A 6 -16.95 -0.15 7.11
N LEU A 7 -16.26 -0.21 5.96
CA LEU A 7 -15.73 -1.45 5.38
C LEU A 7 -14.34 -1.79 5.92
N ILE A 8 -13.61 -0.79 6.40
CA ILE A 8 -12.33 -0.97 7.09
C ILE A 8 -12.58 -0.97 8.60
N LYS A 9 -12.06 -1.97 9.29
CA LYS A 9 -12.18 -2.14 10.75
C LYS A 9 -10.83 -2.51 11.33
N SER A 10 -10.69 -2.41 12.65
CA SER A 10 -9.48 -2.85 13.34
C SER A 10 -9.13 -4.30 12.95
N GLY A 11 -7.91 -4.52 12.47
CA GLY A 11 -7.43 -5.82 12.00
C GLY A 11 -7.72 -6.12 10.52
N THR A 12 -8.36 -5.21 9.78
CA THR A 12 -8.40 -5.29 8.32
C THR A 12 -6.99 -5.10 7.77
N VAL A 13 -6.55 -6.01 6.90
CA VAL A 13 -5.25 -5.89 6.21
C VAL A 13 -5.48 -5.34 4.81
N LEU A 14 -4.86 -4.22 4.51
CA LEU A 14 -4.79 -3.63 3.17
C LEU A 14 -3.50 -4.09 2.50
N LEU A 15 -3.63 -4.58 1.26
CA LEU A 15 -2.52 -4.98 0.41
C LEU A 15 -2.60 -4.17 -0.89
N ALA A 16 -1.61 -3.32 -1.15
CA ALA A 16 -1.57 -2.49 -2.35
C ALA A 16 -0.37 -2.85 -3.21
N ASP A 17 -0.64 -3.22 -4.46
CA ASP A 17 0.36 -3.53 -5.49
C ASP A 17 0.69 -2.29 -6.34
N ASN A 18 1.82 -2.33 -7.04
CA ASN A 18 2.31 -1.28 -7.94
C ASN A 18 2.47 0.11 -7.30
N VAL A 19 2.76 0.15 -5.99
CA VAL A 19 2.86 1.41 -5.24
C VAL A 19 4.10 2.23 -5.63
N ILE A 20 5.09 1.63 -6.29
CA ILE A 20 6.28 2.31 -6.82
C ILE A 20 6.20 2.49 -8.34
N PHE A 21 5.80 1.46 -9.10
CA PHE A 21 5.63 1.57 -10.56
C PHE A 21 4.32 0.92 -11.06
N PRO A 22 3.42 1.65 -11.75
CA PRO A 22 3.55 3.07 -12.14
C PRO A 22 3.49 4.05 -10.96
N GLY A 23 3.11 3.56 -9.77
CA GLY A 23 3.18 4.32 -8.53
C GLY A 23 1.82 4.79 -8.04
N ALA A 24 1.71 4.91 -6.71
CA ALA A 24 0.54 5.47 -6.03
C ALA A 24 0.99 6.43 -4.92
N PRO A 25 1.62 7.58 -5.26
CA PRO A 25 2.26 8.46 -4.28
C PRO A 25 1.26 9.01 -3.25
N ASP A 26 0.06 9.43 -3.67
CA ASP A 26 -0.98 9.95 -2.78
C ASP A 26 -1.47 8.89 -1.79
N TYR A 27 -1.55 7.62 -2.23
CA TYR A 27 -1.88 6.49 -1.35
C TYR A 27 -0.77 6.25 -0.33
N LEU A 28 0.49 6.24 -0.76
CA LEU A 28 1.63 6.06 0.14
C LEU A 28 1.75 7.20 1.15
N GLU A 29 1.51 8.44 0.73
CA GLU A 29 1.49 9.60 1.62
C GLU A 29 0.36 9.49 2.63
N TYR A 30 -0.85 9.14 2.20
CA TYR A 30 -1.99 8.94 3.11
C TYR A 30 -1.72 7.81 4.11
N ILE A 31 -1.36 6.62 3.64
CA ILE A 31 -1.32 5.43 4.48
C ILE A 31 -0.16 5.46 5.48
N ARG A 32 1.01 6.00 5.09
CA ARG A 32 2.20 6.07 5.96
C ARG A 32 2.12 7.18 7.01
N ASN A 33 1.32 8.23 6.76
CA ASN A 33 1.14 9.33 7.70
C ASN A 33 -0.14 9.21 8.54
N ASN A 34 -0.97 8.19 8.30
CA ASN A 34 -2.21 8.00 9.02
C ASN A 34 -1.99 7.14 10.28
N PRO A 35 -2.19 7.68 11.50
CA PRO A 35 -1.94 6.97 12.76
C PRO A 35 -2.87 5.78 13.00
N ASN A 36 -3.93 5.62 12.20
CA ASN A 36 -4.83 4.47 12.28
C ASN A 36 -4.25 3.22 11.62
N TYR A 37 -3.12 3.35 10.91
CA TYR A 37 -2.47 2.24 10.21
C TYR A 37 -1.04 2.04 10.69
N THR A 38 -0.64 0.77 10.75
CA THR A 38 0.77 0.37 10.81
C THR A 38 1.15 -0.19 9.45
N THR A 39 2.11 0.45 8.78
CA THR A 39 2.47 0.16 7.38
C THR A 39 3.85 -0.49 7.27
N THR A 40 3.99 -1.49 6.38
CA THR A 40 5.26 -2.10 6.01
C THR A 40 5.37 -2.21 4.49
N PHE A 41 6.50 -1.77 3.93
CA PHE A 41 6.80 -1.92 2.52
C PHE A 41 7.61 -3.19 2.26
N HIS A 42 7.15 -4.00 1.31
CA HIS A 42 7.84 -5.18 0.83
C HIS A 42 8.33 -4.95 -0.60
N GLU A 43 9.63 -4.72 -0.74
CA GLU A 43 10.26 -4.49 -2.04
C GLU A 43 10.21 -5.74 -2.93
N ALA A 44 9.89 -5.53 -4.20
CA ALA A 44 9.85 -6.57 -5.23
C ALA A 44 10.30 -6.00 -6.60
N LYS A 45 10.21 -6.83 -7.63
CA LYS A 45 10.40 -6.41 -9.03
C LYS A 45 9.04 -6.37 -9.71
N LEU A 46 8.87 -5.48 -10.69
CA LEU A 46 7.65 -5.44 -11.51
C LEU A 46 7.45 -6.79 -12.21
N GLU A 47 6.19 -7.18 -12.38
CA GLU A 47 5.82 -8.42 -13.05
C GLU A 47 6.54 -8.57 -14.40
N TYR A 48 7.19 -9.73 -14.58
CA TYR A 48 7.93 -10.10 -15.80
C TYR A 48 9.08 -9.15 -16.19
N ARG A 49 9.45 -8.19 -15.33
CA ARG A 49 10.44 -7.14 -15.60
C ARG A 49 11.43 -7.02 -14.46
N GLU A 50 12.59 -7.64 -14.63
CA GLU A 50 13.62 -7.66 -13.60
C GLU A 50 14.37 -6.34 -13.40
N ASP A 51 14.29 -5.46 -14.40
CA ASP A 51 14.96 -4.17 -14.46
C ASP A 51 14.16 -3.04 -13.78
N ILE A 52 12.90 -3.30 -13.42
CA ILE A 52 12.02 -2.31 -12.80
C ILE A 52 11.75 -2.73 -11.35
N ARG A 53 12.14 -1.86 -10.43
CA ARG A 53 11.85 -2.02 -9.00
C ARG A 53 10.39 -1.65 -8.73
N ASP A 54 9.73 -2.47 -7.93
CA ASP A 54 8.38 -2.22 -7.44
C ASP A 54 8.24 -2.71 -5.98
N GLY A 55 7.01 -2.92 -5.51
CA GLY A 55 6.75 -3.60 -4.25
C GLY A 55 5.30 -3.50 -3.83
N ILE A 56 5.03 -4.11 -2.68
CA ILE A 56 3.71 -4.15 -2.06
C ILE A 56 3.75 -3.35 -0.76
N GLU A 57 2.78 -2.47 -0.55
CA GLU A 57 2.54 -1.83 0.76
C GLU A 57 1.49 -2.65 1.51
N ILE A 58 1.83 -3.08 2.72
CA ILE A 58 0.92 -3.79 3.64
C ILE A 58 0.58 -2.85 4.78
N SER A 59 -0.70 -2.67 5.07
CA SER A 59 -1.18 -1.77 6.14
C SER A 59 -2.27 -2.41 6.98
N ILE A 60 -2.19 -2.28 8.30
CA ILE A 60 -3.11 -2.88 9.28
C ILE A 60 -3.63 -1.81 10.24
#